data_AF-A0A923BZ95-F1
#
_entry.id   AF-A0A923BZ95-F1
#
_cell.length_a   1.000
_cell.length_b   1.000
_cell.length_c   1.000
_cell.angle_alpha   90.00
_cell.angle_beta   90.00
_cell.angle_gamma   90.00
#
_symmetry.space_group_name_H-M   'P 1'
#
loop_
_entity.id
_entity.type
_entity.pdbx_description
1 polymer ?
#
loop_
_entity_poly.entity_id
_entity_poly.type
_entity_poly.pdbx_seq_one_letter_code
_entity_poly.pdbx_strand_id
1 'polypeptide(L)'
;MEFMRWGFPPRSLTNRNGWNPPISQVHDLEDRWWQELNRPYLMQARHRCLVPVSAFAITQGRRRKWLQPERGLGFLAGFWRPWEGDTRLVSSPGETERRRMHSRLSLFAILAVQPVKGGRLRSDALPAVLTDPVDIAEWMEGGEESLLNIPDTERNVVTGGDLA
;
A
#
# COMPACT_ATOMS: atom_id res chain seq x y z
N MET A 1 13.23 -12.45 -0.59
CA MET A 1 11.86 -12.00 -0.91
C MET A 1 10.89 -12.85 -0.11
N GLU A 2 9.83 -12.24 0.40
CA GLU A 2 8.80 -12.90 1.21
C GLU A 2 7.42 -12.61 0.63
N PHE A 3 6.51 -13.59 0.70
CA PHE A 3 5.11 -13.38 0.37
C PHE A 3 4.38 -12.78 1.56
N MET A 4 3.83 -11.58 1.35
CA MET A 4 3.08 -10.85 2.38
C MET A 4 1.64 -10.65 1.92
N ARG A 5 0.71 -10.57 2.86
CA ARG A 5 -0.70 -10.27 2.56
C ARG A 5 -0.88 -8.77 2.38
N TRP A 6 -1.48 -8.38 1.25
CA TRP A 6 -1.80 -6.98 0.99
C TRP A 6 -2.97 -6.51 1.84
N GLY A 7 -2.72 -5.52 2.68
CA GLY A 7 -3.70 -4.80 3.47
C GLY A 7 -3.45 -4.89 4.97
N PHE A 8 -3.27 -3.74 5.62
CA PHE A 8 -3.23 -3.61 7.07
C PHE A 8 -4.64 -3.81 7.66
N PRO A 9 -4.76 -4.09 8.97
CA PRO A 9 -6.06 -4.23 9.62
C PRO A 9 -6.88 -2.94 9.49
N PRO A 10 -8.20 -3.05 9.33
CA PRO A 10 -9.06 -1.88 9.33
C PRO A 10 -9.08 -1.23 10.72
N ARG A 11 -9.40 0.08 10.75
CA ARG A 11 -9.53 0.89 11.97
C ARG A 11 -10.52 0.31 12.98
N SER A 12 -11.62 -0.23 12.45
CA SER A 12 -12.56 -1.06 13.20
C SER A 12 -12.82 -2.32 12.40
N LEU A 13 -12.94 -3.47 13.06
CA LEU A 13 -13.16 -4.74 12.38
C LEU A 13 -14.50 -4.76 11.62
N THR A 14 -15.53 -4.13 12.19
CA THR A 14 -16.86 -4.07 11.62
C THR A 14 -17.37 -2.64 11.47
N ASN A 15 -18.34 -2.48 10.57
CA ASN A 15 -19.16 -1.30 10.33
C ASN A 15 -20.63 -1.74 10.15
N ARG A 16 -21.53 -0.78 9.90
CA ARG A 16 -22.98 -1.05 9.69
C ARG A 16 -23.31 -2.01 8.52
N ASN A 17 -22.38 -2.18 7.58
CA ASN A 17 -22.52 -3.01 6.38
C ASN A 17 -21.71 -4.32 6.48
N GLY A 18 -21.19 -4.68 7.67
CA GLY A 18 -20.40 -5.88 7.89
C GLY A 18 -18.92 -5.58 8.17
N TRP A 19 -18.02 -6.35 7.59
CA TRP A 19 -16.57 -6.20 7.84
C TRP A 19 -15.98 -5.03 7.06
N ASN A 20 -15.14 -4.24 7.71
CA ASN A 20 -14.36 -3.24 6.99
C ASN A 20 -13.29 -3.91 6.13
N PRO A 21 -13.04 -3.39 4.92
CA PRO A 21 -11.94 -3.88 4.09
C PRO A 21 -10.59 -3.55 4.74
N PRO A 22 -9.56 -4.38 4.51
CA PRO A 22 -8.22 -4.07 4.95
C PRO A 22 -7.70 -2.82 4.26
N ILE A 23 -6.79 -2.11 4.92
CA ILE A 23 -6.20 -0.87 4.44
C ILE A 23 -5.03 -1.21 3.51
N SER A 24 -5.27 -1.19 2.20
CA SER A 24 -4.26 -1.51 1.18
C SER A 24 -3.31 -0.34 0.88
N GLN A 25 -3.73 0.88 1.19
CA GLN A 25 -3.01 2.12 0.88
C GLN A 25 -2.97 3.08 2.08
N VAL A 26 -1.85 3.79 2.24
CA VAL A 26 -1.64 4.83 3.26
C VAL A 26 -1.71 6.19 2.57
N HIS A 27 -2.72 7.00 2.86
CA HIS A 27 -2.96 8.29 2.19
C HIS A 27 -2.72 9.51 3.09
N ASP A 28 -3.23 9.42 4.31
CA ASP A 28 -3.24 10.51 5.28
C ASP A 28 -2.38 10.06 6.44
N LEU A 29 -1.12 10.48 6.45
CA LEU A 29 -0.16 10.09 7.47
C LEU A 29 -0.50 10.70 8.83
N GLU A 30 -1.22 11.81 8.87
CA GLU A 30 -1.60 12.51 10.12
C GLU A 30 -2.74 11.80 10.84
N ASP A 31 -3.44 10.91 10.15
CA ASP A 31 -4.54 10.17 10.76
C ASP A 31 -4.11 9.41 12.02
N ARG A 32 -4.92 9.56 13.06
CA ARG A 32 -4.74 8.97 14.39
C ARG A 32 -4.44 7.46 14.38
N TRP A 33 -5.06 6.69 13.48
CA TRP A 33 -4.79 5.25 13.33
C TRP A 33 -3.34 4.97 12.97
N TRP A 34 -2.74 5.83 12.14
CA TRP A 34 -1.32 5.75 11.84
C TRP A 34 -0.50 6.29 12.99
N GLN A 35 -0.77 7.51 13.44
CA GLN A 35 0.06 8.19 14.43
C GLN A 35 0.08 7.50 15.80
N GLU A 36 -1.02 6.90 16.24
CA GLU A 36 -1.08 6.27 17.56
C GLU A 36 -0.83 4.75 17.52
N LEU A 37 -1.35 4.05 16.52
CA LEU A 37 -1.40 2.58 16.54
C LEU A 37 -0.42 1.91 15.58
N ASN A 38 0.05 2.61 14.55
CA ASN A 38 0.91 2.02 13.52
C ASN A 38 2.19 2.83 13.26
N ARG A 39 2.43 3.91 13.99
CA ARG A 39 3.54 4.84 13.77
C ARG A 39 4.91 4.16 13.73
N PRO A 40 5.23 3.16 14.59
CA PRO A 40 6.49 2.43 14.48
C PRO A 40 6.68 1.77 13.11
N TYR A 41 5.61 1.24 12.51
CA TYR A 41 5.65 0.58 11.19
C TYR A 41 5.84 1.58 10.04
N LEU A 42 5.44 2.84 10.24
CA LEU A 42 5.66 3.89 9.25
C LEU A 42 7.07 4.46 9.38
N MET A 43 7.57 4.64 10.59
CA MET A 43 8.79 5.43 10.83
C MET A 43 10.08 4.62 10.77
N GLN A 44 10.04 3.32 11.09
CA GLN A 44 11.28 2.54 11.24
C GLN A 44 11.68 1.86 9.94
N ALA A 45 12.97 1.98 9.57
CA ALA A 45 13.59 1.35 8.40
C ALA A 45 13.19 -0.12 8.21
N ARG A 46 13.22 -0.90 9.31
CA ARG A 46 12.91 -2.34 9.30
C ARG A 46 11.51 -2.67 8.81
N HIS A 47 10.58 -1.71 8.82
CA HIS A 47 9.19 -1.89 8.38
C HIS A 47 8.95 -1.35 6.97
N ARG A 48 9.99 -0.90 6.27
CA ARG A 48 9.92 -0.52 4.86
C ARG A 48 10.03 -1.77 3.98
N CYS A 49 9.29 -1.77 2.89
CA CYS A 49 9.39 -2.77 1.84
C CYS A 49 9.25 -2.14 0.45
N LEU A 50 9.78 -2.86 -0.53
CA LEU A 50 9.67 -2.53 -1.95
C LEU A 50 8.74 -3.57 -2.57
N VAL A 51 7.62 -3.11 -3.14
CA VAL A 51 6.66 -4.00 -3.82
C VAL A 51 6.95 -3.97 -5.31
N PRO A 52 7.52 -5.03 -5.91
CA PRO A 52 7.87 -5.02 -7.33
C PRO A 52 6.63 -4.83 -8.20
N VAL A 53 6.72 -3.97 -9.21
CA VAL A 53 5.62 -3.69 -10.14
C VAL A 53 6.14 -3.47 -11.56
N SER A 54 5.45 -4.07 -12.54
CA SER A 54 5.65 -3.80 -13.97
C SER A 54 4.56 -2.91 -14.54
N ALA A 55 3.33 -3.02 -14.02
CA ALA A 55 2.21 -2.12 -14.34
C ALA A 55 1.18 -2.13 -13.21
N PHE A 56 0.42 -1.05 -13.09
CA PHE A 56 -0.71 -0.94 -12.16
C PHE A 56 -1.85 -0.14 -12.78
N ALA A 57 -3.08 -0.41 -12.31
CA ALA A 57 -4.27 0.27 -12.79
C ALA A 57 -4.74 1.30 -11.77
N ILE A 58 -5.14 2.48 -12.26
CA ILE A 58 -5.88 3.48 -11.49
C ILE A 58 -7.32 3.51 -11.97
N THR A 59 -8.26 3.68 -11.04
CA THR A 59 -9.69 3.79 -11.38
C THR A 59 -10.09 5.25 -11.32
N GLN A 60 -10.52 5.79 -12.45
CA GLN A 60 -11.08 7.15 -12.56
C GLN A 60 -12.54 7.02 -13.02
N GLY A 61 -13.46 7.16 -12.05
CA GLY A 61 -14.88 6.87 -12.27
C GLY A 61 -15.12 5.40 -12.62
N ARG A 62 -15.66 5.13 -13.82
CA ARG A 62 -15.91 3.77 -14.33
C ARG A 62 -14.77 3.20 -15.17
N ARG A 63 -13.75 4.00 -15.49
CA ARG A 63 -12.65 3.60 -16.37
C ARG A 63 -11.43 3.20 -15.57
N ARG A 64 -10.72 2.19 -16.06
CA ARG A 64 -9.38 1.80 -15.58
C ARG A 64 -8.36 2.36 -16.56
N LYS A 65 -7.34 3.03 -16.04
CA LYS A 65 -6.17 3.47 -16.80
C LYS A 65 -4.97 2.68 -16.30
N TRP A 66 -4.24 2.06 -17.22
CA TRP A 66 -3.00 1.36 -16.90
C TRP A 66 -1.82 2.34 -16.96
N LEU A 67 -0.95 2.19 -15.97
CA LEU A 67 0.29 2.94 -15.83
C LEU A 67 1.44 1.94 -15.65
N GLN A 68 2.59 2.28 -16.19
CA GLN A 68 3.81 1.49 -16.05
C GLN A 68 5.01 2.39 -15.77
N PRO A 69 6.01 1.92 -14.98
CA PRO A 69 7.29 2.60 -14.88
C PRO A 69 7.94 2.75 -16.26
N GLU A 70 8.56 3.90 -16.55
CA GLU A 70 9.17 4.18 -17.87
C GLU A 70 10.18 3.11 -18.31
N ARG A 71 10.94 2.54 -17.36
CA ARG A 71 11.94 1.49 -17.62
C ARG A 71 11.36 0.06 -17.56
N GLY A 72 10.04 -0.09 -17.53
CA GLY A 72 9.32 -1.38 -17.51
C GLY A 72 9.25 -2.09 -16.15
N LEU A 73 10.09 -1.72 -15.20
CA LEU A 73 10.06 -2.24 -13.82
C LEU A 73 10.32 -1.11 -12.82
N GLY A 74 9.69 -1.22 -11.66
CA GLY A 74 9.89 -0.35 -10.52
C GLY A 74 9.36 -0.98 -9.24
N PHE A 75 9.31 -0.20 -8.17
CA PHE A 75 8.77 -0.62 -6.89
C PHE A 75 7.69 0.35 -6.43
N LEU A 76 6.66 -0.18 -5.77
CA LEU A 76 5.78 0.66 -4.96
C LEU A 76 6.37 0.77 -3.57
N ALA A 77 6.45 2.00 -3.04
CA ALA A 77 6.91 2.26 -1.69
C ALA A 77 5.91 1.65 -0.69
N GLY A 78 6.34 0.65 0.07
CA GLY A 78 5.48 -0.12 0.96
C GLY A 78 5.93 -0.11 2.41
N PHE A 79 4.98 -0.29 3.31
CA PHE A 79 5.19 -0.59 4.72
C PHE A 79 4.76 -2.02 4.98
N TRP A 80 5.47 -2.72 5.86
CA TRP A 80 5.08 -4.04 6.32
C TRP A 80 5.05 -4.14 7.84
N ARG A 81 4.22 -5.04 8.35
CA ARG A 81 4.14 -5.35 9.78
C ARG A 81 3.79 -6.82 10.03
N PRO A 82 4.25 -7.38 11.15
CA PRO A 82 3.66 -8.62 11.66
C PRO A 82 2.23 -8.34 12.16
N TRP A 83 1.38 -9.34 12.03
CA TRP A 83 0.04 -9.32 12.55
C TRP A 83 -0.35 -10.70 13.08
N GLU A 84 -1.05 -10.71 14.20
CA GLU A 84 -1.60 -11.90 14.81
C GLU A 84 -3.07 -11.65 15.16
N GLY A 85 -3.94 -12.58 14.78
CA GLY A 85 -5.36 -12.52 15.12
C GLY A 85 -6.23 -13.39 14.22
N ASP A 86 -7.55 -13.25 14.43
CA ASP A 86 -8.55 -13.99 13.66
C ASP A 86 -8.67 -13.47 12.24
N THR A 87 -8.49 -14.37 11.28
CA THR A 87 -8.76 -14.08 9.87
C THR A 87 -10.26 -13.98 9.58
N ARG A 88 -10.61 -13.43 8.41
CA ARG A 88 -11.97 -13.53 7.88
C ARG A 88 -12.36 -15.00 7.83
N LEU A 89 -13.65 -15.28 8.02
CA LEU A 89 -14.27 -16.59 7.77
C LEU A 89 -13.70 -17.25 6.50
N VAL A 90 -12.91 -18.30 6.68
CA VAL A 90 -12.30 -19.09 5.62
C VAL A 90 -13.13 -20.36 5.44
N SER A 91 -13.28 -20.80 4.19
CA SER A 91 -13.82 -22.13 3.89
C SER A 91 -12.68 -23.15 3.94
N SER A 92 -12.83 -24.22 4.72
CA SER A 92 -11.91 -25.36 4.69
C SER A 92 -12.43 -26.40 3.69
N PRO A 93 -11.55 -27.13 2.96
CA PRO A 93 -11.98 -28.24 2.13
C PRO A 93 -12.77 -29.28 2.95
N GLY A 94 -14.00 -29.57 2.55
CA GLY A 94 -14.87 -30.55 3.22
C GLY A 94 -15.73 -30.01 4.37
N GLU A 95 -15.59 -28.74 4.76
CA GLU A 95 -16.45 -28.12 5.78
C GLU A 95 -17.50 -27.20 5.15
N THR A 96 -18.77 -27.37 5.53
CA THR A 96 -19.87 -26.49 5.10
C THR A 96 -19.85 -25.15 5.84
N GLU A 97 -19.34 -25.16 7.07
CA GLU A 97 -19.23 -23.95 7.90
C GLU A 97 -17.90 -23.25 7.66
N ARG A 98 -17.96 -21.93 7.45
CA ARG A 98 -16.76 -21.11 7.46
C ARG A 98 -16.35 -20.84 8.90
N ARG A 99 -15.06 -20.91 9.19
CA ARG A 99 -14.52 -20.63 10.52
C ARG A 99 -13.46 -19.56 10.47
N ARG A 100 -13.29 -18.84 11.57
CA ARG A 100 -12.16 -17.95 11.75
C ARG A 100 -10.95 -18.82 12.11
N MET A 101 -9.84 -18.56 11.45
CA MET A 101 -8.57 -19.16 11.84
C MET A 101 -7.72 -18.08 12.47
N HIS A 102 -7.22 -18.34 13.68
CA HIS A 102 -6.14 -17.55 14.25
C HIS A 102 -4.92 -17.70 13.35
N SER A 103 -4.30 -16.59 12.97
CA SER A 103 -3.18 -16.60 12.03
C SER A 103 -2.12 -15.59 12.42
N ARG A 104 -0.88 -15.93 12.10
CA ARG A 104 0.26 -15.01 12.12
C ARG A 104 0.64 -14.71 10.68
N LEU A 105 0.55 -13.44 10.30
CA LEU A 105 0.73 -12.99 8.92
C LEU A 105 1.74 -11.85 8.87
N SER A 106 2.52 -11.80 7.80
CA SER A 106 3.22 -10.60 7.36
C SER A 106 2.25 -9.81 6.46
N LEU A 107 1.90 -8.60 6.88
CA LEU A 107 1.01 -7.71 6.12
C LEU A 107 1.81 -6.59 5.48
N PHE A 108 1.38 -6.11 4.31
CA PHE A 108 1.94 -4.90 3.71
C PHE A 108 0.86 -3.92 3.22
N ALA A 109 1.17 -2.63 3.17
CA ALA A 109 0.36 -1.59 2.56
C ALA A 109 1.26 -0.63 1.77
N ILE A 110 0.74 -0.02 0.70
CA ILE A 110 1.54 0.88 -0.15
C ILE A 110 1.26 2.33 0.22
N LEU A 111 2.29 3.17 0.16
CA LEU A 111 2.14 4.61 0.29
C LEU A 111 1.41 5.14 -0.94
N ALA A 112 0.38 5.97 -0.70
CA ALA A 112 -0.39 6.63 -1.72
C ALA A 112 -0.25 8.14 -1.56
N VAL A 113 -0.08 8.83 -2.68
CA VAL A 113 0.50 10.16 -2.74
C VAL A 113 -0.38 11.02 -3.63
N GLN A 114 -0.59 12.28 -3.23
CA GLN A 114 -1.38 13.19 -4.03
C GLN A 114 -0.57 13.65 -5.25
N PRO A 115 -1.20 13.80 -6.42
CA PRO A 115 -0.56 14.46 -7.54
C PRO A 115 -0.30 15.93 -7.18
N VAL A 116 0.88 16.43 -7.54
CA VAL A 116 1.44 17.74 -7.14
C VAL A 116 0.60 18.95 -7.62
N LYS A 117 -0.41 18.75 -8.48
CA LYS A 117 -1.19 19.87 -9.05
C LYS A 117 -2.70 19.59 -9.15
N GLY A 118 -3.49 20.36 -8.40
CA GLY A 118 -4.95 20.52 -8.60
C GLY A 118 -5.84 19.37 -8.12
N GLY A 119 -5.29 18.42 -7.37
CA GLY A 119 -6.01 17.27 -6.85
C GLY A 119 -6.91 17.57 -5.64
N ARG A 120 -8.04 16.88 -5.54
CA ARG A 120 -8.86 16.81 -4.32
C ARG A 120 -8.59 15.46 -3.67
N LEU A 121 -7.96 15.50 -2.50
CA LEU A 121 -7.63 14.35 -1.66
C LEU A 121 -8.79 13.35 -1.64
N ARG A 122 -8.48 12.11 -2.06
CA ARG A 122 -9.25 10.84 -1.89
C ARG A 122 -9.77 10.17 -3.18
N SER A 123 -9.68 10.77 -4.37
CA SER A 123 -10.02 10.09 -5.65
C SER A 123 -8.89 10.04 -6.69
N ASP A 124 -7.79 10.72 -6.42
CA ASP A 124 -6.67 10.96 -7.34
C ASP A 124 -5.31 10.52 -6.77
N ALA A 125 -5.27 9.98 -5.54
CA ALA A 125 -4.04 9.49 -4.95
C ALA A 125 -3.49 8.31 -5.76
N LEU A 126 -2.21 8.41 -6.14
CA LEU A 126 -1.48 7.39 -6.88
C LEU A 126 -0.56 6.64 -5.92
N PRO A 127 -0.24 5.36 -6.18
CA PRO A 127 0.80 4.71 -5.39
C PRO A 127 2.15 5.41 -5.62
N ALA A 128 2.97 5.53 -4.57
CA ALA A 128 4.33 6.03 -4.67
C ALA A 128 5.18 5.03 -5.47
N VAL A 129 5.64 5.42 -6.65
CA VAL A 129 6.49 4.59 -7.52
C VAL A 129 7.94 5.00 -7.36
N LEU A 130 8.83 4.03 -7.19
CA LEU A 130 10.27 4.16 -7.05
C LEU A 130 10.96 3.42 -8.20
N THR A 131 11.69 4.15 -9.03
CA THR A 131 12.52 3.67 -10.13
C THR A 131 13.96 4.14 -10.03
N ASP A 132 14.20 5.26 -9.34
CA ASP A 132 15.55 5.77 -9.10
C ASP A 132 16.21 5.03 -7.93
N PRO A 133 17.46 4.54 -8.08
CA PRO A 133 18.17 3.85 -7.01
C PRO A 133 18.37 4.68 -5.74
N VAL A 134 18.51 6.00 -5.84
CA VAL A 134 18.67 6.91 -4.69
C VAL A 134 17.37 6.93 -3.89
N ASP A 135 16.23 7.13 -4.56
CA ASP A 135 14.92 7.17 -3.90
C ASP A 135 14.56 5.81 -3.29
N ILE A 136 14.98 4.70 -3.93
CA ILE A 136 14.86 3.35 -3.38
C ILE A 136 15.68 3.20 -2.09
N ALA A 137 16.92 3.69 -2.07
CA ALA A 137 17.78 3.62 -0.90
C ALA A 137 17.22 4.48 0.25
N GLU A 138 16.87 5.73 -0.03
CA GLU A 138 16.26 6.66 0.94
C GLU A 138 14.96 6.09 1.54
N TRP A 139 14.11 5.46 0.71
CA TRP A 139 12.91 4.78 1.19
C TRP A 139 13.22 3.70 2.24
N MET A 140 14.26 2.92 1.99
CA MET A 140 14.64 1.78 2.84
C MET A 140 15.31 2.20 4.14
N GLU A 141 15.90 3.40 4.21
CA GLU A 141 16.42 3.99 5.45
C GLU A 141 15.30 4.40 6.42
N GLY A 142 14.07 4.57 5.92
CA GLY A 142 12.91 4.92 6.73
C GLY A 142 12.97 6.37 7.22
N GLY A 143 12.46 6.63 8.43
CA GLY A 143 12.39 7.98 8.97
C GLY A 143 11.26 8.82 8.39
N GLU A 144 11.11 10.03 8.94
CA GLU A 144 10.09 10.99 8.53
C GLU A 144 10.43 11.64 7.18
N GLU A 145 11.72 11.87 6.90
CA GLU A 145 12.17 12.48 5.65
C GLU A 145 11.75 11.65 4.42
N SER A 146 11.85 10.32 4.47
CA SER A 146 11.39 9.44 3.38
C SER A 146 9.86 9.38 3.20
N LEU A 147 9.09 9.97 4.14
CA LEU A 147 7.64 10.15 4.00
C LEU A 147 7.28 11.51 3.41
N LEU A 148 8.18 12.49 3.51
CA LEU A 148 7.98 13.87 3.04
C LEU A 148 8.61 14.06 1.66
N ASN A 149 9.74 13.43 1.40
CA ASN A 149 10.46 13.41 0.11
C ASN A 149 9.90 12.33 -0.82
N ILE A 150 8.58 12.22 -0.88
CA ILE A 150 7.95 11.28 -1.80
C ILE A 150 8.35 11.69 -3.22
N PRO A 151 8.92 10.78 -4.01
CA PRO A 151 9.63 11.17 -5.21
C PRO A 151 8.77 11.98 -6.17
N ASP A 152 9.31 13.16 -6.45
CA ASP A 152 8.86 14.10 -7.44
C ASP A 152 8.71 13.42 -8.80
N THR A 153 7.71 13.86 -9.56
CA THR A 153 7.34 13.32 -10.89
C THR A 153 8.46 13.36 -11.93
N GLU A 154 9.58 14.04 -11.66
CA GLU A 154 10.73 14.15 -12.58
C GLU A 154 11.63 12.92 -12.59
N ARG A 155 11.83 12.24 -11.45
CA ARG A 155 12.75 11.08 -11.33
C ARG A 155 12.06 9.72 -11.43
N ASN A 156 10.76 9.67 -11.15
CA ASN A 156 9.98 8.43 -11.06
C ASN A 156 8.80 8.45 -12.02
N VAL A 157 9.13 8.57 -13.31
CA VAL A 157 8.17 8.76 -14.38
C VAL A 157 7.37 7.47 -14.62
N VAL A 158 6.04 7.62 -14.60
CA VAL A 158 5.10 6.60 -15.05
C VAL A 158 4.45 7.04 -16.35
N THR A 159 4.35 6.12 -17.30
CA THR A 159 3.71 6.37 -18.60
C THR A 159 2.36 5.67 -18.66
N GLY A 160 1.42 6.29 -19.38
CA GLY A 160 0.15 5.65 -19.71
C GLY A 160 0.27 4.92 -21.04
N GLY A 161 -0.21 3.67 -21.07
CA GLY A 161 -0.25 2.86 -22.29
C GLY A 161 -1.41 1.89 -22.24
N ASP A 162 -1.92 1.51 -23.41
CA ASP A 162 -2.78 0.35 -23.54
C ASP A 162 -1.88 -0.88 -23.31
N LEU A 163 -2.16 -1.64 -22.24
CA LEU A 163 -1.52 -2.95 -22.09
C LEU A 163 -1.97 -3.81 -23.26
N ALA A 164 -1.04 -4.11 -24.16
CA ALA A 164 -1.24 -5.01 -25.30
C ALA A 164 -1.52 -6.44 -24.85
#